data_AF-A0A1L8E170-F1
#
_entry.id   AF-A0A1L8E170-F1
#
_cell.length_a   1.000
_cell.length_b   1.000
_cell.length_c   1.000
_cell.angle_alpha   90.00
_cell.angle_beta   90.00
_cell.angle_gamma   90.00
#
_symmetry.space_group_name_H-M   'P 1'
#
loop_
_entity.id
_entity.type
_entity.pdbx_description
1 polymer ?
#
loop_
_entity_poly.entity_id
_entity_poly.type
_entity_poly.pdbx_seq_one_letter_code
_entity_poly.pdbx_strand_id
1 'polypeptide(L)'
;MRITEIVRAVATEVAAKPNKPQLRGLHHATIKKNLAVSLVLCTISVIAVKLLHNDRRKANYAEYYKNYDADAAFERMRKAGLFQSASADD
;
A
#
# COMPACT_ATOMS: atom_id res chain seq x y z
N MET A 1 55.18 -6.67 0.44
CA MET A 1 54.35 -7.33 -0.59
C MET A 1 54.69 -6.68 -1.93
N ARG A 2 55.33 -7.45 -2.83
CA ARG A 2 55.92 -6.91 -4.08
C ARG A 2 54.80 -6.72 -5.10
N ILE A 3 54.76 -5.56 -5.77
CA ILE A 3 53.71 -5.13 -6.73
C ILE A 3 53.39 -6.23 -7.78
N THR A 4 54.36 -7.06 -8.13
CA THR A 4 54.22 -8.20 -9.04
C THR A 4 53.20 -9.25 -8.61
N GLU A 5 52.99 -9.45 -7.30
CA GLU A 5 52.02 -10.45 -6.81
C GLU A 5 50.57 -9.96 -6.86
N ILE A 6 50.36 -8.65 -6.65
CA ILE A 6 49.04 -8.01 -6.78
C ILE A 6 48.57 -8.10 -8.23
N VAL A 7 49.46 -7.79 -9.18
CA VAL A 7 49.16 -7.89 -10.62
C VAL A 7 48.79 -9.31 -11.02
N ARG A 8 49.45 -10.32 -10.43
CA ARG A 8 49.16 -11.74 -10.70
C ARG A 8 47.81 -12.17 -10.12
N ALA A 9 47.48 -11.74 -8.90
CA ALA A 9 46.21 -12.04 -8.24
C ALA A 9 45.00 -11.45 -8.98
N VAL A 10 45.09 -10.18 -9.40
CA VAL A 10 44.03 -9.51 -10.19
C VAL A 10 43.86 -10.17 -11.56
N ALA A 11 44.94 -10.58 -12.22
CA ALA A 11 44.86 -11.29 -13.50
C ALA A 11 44.19 -12.68 -13.36
N THR A 12 44.34 -13.36 -12.23
CA THR A 12 43.70 -14.67 -11.99
C THR A 12 42.20 -14.58 -11.71
N GLU A 13 41.70 -13.50 -11.11
CA GLU A 13 40.25 -13.30 -10.91
C GLU A 13 39.50 -13.10 -12.24
N VAL A 14 40.13 -12.43 -13.21
CA VAL A 14 39.54 -12.20 -14.54
C VAL A 14 39.60 -13.46 -15.42
N ALA A 15 40.58 -14.34 -15.19
CA ALA A 15 40.75 -15.60 -15.91
C ALA A 15 39.94 -16.78 -15.33
N ALA A 16 39.16 -16.56 -14.26
CA ALA A 16 38.33 -17.60 -13.68
C ALA A 16 37.22 -18.00 -14.65
N LYS A 17 37.20 -19.27 -15.06
CA LYS A 17 36.16 -19.82 -15.94
C LYS A 17 34.78 -19.59 -15.31
N PRO A 18 33.85 -18.87 -15.97
CA PRO A 18 32.53 -18.64 -15.41
C PRO A 18 31.81 -19.98 -15.23
N ASN A 19 31.17 -20.16 -14.08
CA ASN A 19 30.31 -21.31 -13.84
C ASN A 19 29.23 -21.38 -14.93
N LYS A 20 28.94 -22.58 -15.42
CA LYS A 20 27.95 -22.76 -16.50
C LYS A 20 26.60 -22.19 -16.05
N PRO A 21 26.02 -21.22 -16.80
CA PRO A 21 24.71 -20.69 -16.48
C PRO A 21 23.63 -21.73 -16.74
N GLN A 22 22.51 -21.61 -16.04
CA GLN A 22 21.36 -22.47 -16.25
C GLN A 22 20.59 -22.05 -17.52
N LEU A 23 20.68 -22.85 -18.58
CA LEU A 23 20.07 -22.56 -19.89
C LEU A 23 18.70 -23.22 -20.10
N ARG A 24 18.19 -23.98 -19.12
CA ARG A 24 16.94 -24.73 -19.23
C ARG A 24 16.03 -24.48 -18.03
N GLY A 25 14.72 -24.43 -18.28
CA GLY A 25 13.71 -24.26 -17.22
C GLY A 25 13.57 -22.84 -16.68
N LEU A 26 14.21 -21.84 -17.32
CA LEU A 26 14.17 -20.43 -16.92
C LEU A 26 12.73 -19.90 -16.81
N HIS A 27 11.87 -20.25 -17.77
CA HIS A 27 10.48 -19.80 -17.78
C HIS A 27 9.70 -20.27 -16.53
N HIS A 28 9.86 -21.54 -16.16
CA HIS A 28 9.21 -22.11 -14.98
C HIS A 28 9.73 -21.49 -13.68
N ALA A 29 11.03 -21.20 -13.61
CA ALA A 29 11.62 -20.48 -12.47
C ALA A 29 11.08 -19.06 -12.35
N THR A 30 10.94 -18.34 -13.47
CA THR A 30 10.39 -16.98 -13.51
C THR A 30 8.91 -16.96 -13.12
N ILE A 31 8.09 -17.90 -13.63
CA ILE A 31 6.66 -17.99 -13.26
C ILE A 31 6.51 -18.19 -11.75
N LYS A 32 7.26 -19.11 -11.15
CA LYS A 32 7.18 -19.36 -9.71
C LYS A 32 7.53 -18.13 -8.89
N LYS A 33 8.57 -17.39 -9.28
CA LYS A 33 8.95 -16.13 -8.63
C LYS A 33 7.86 -15.07 -8.77
N ASN A 34 7.38 -14.85 -10.00
CA ASN A 34 6.36 -13.84 -10.27
C ASN A 34 5.04 -14.16 -9.57
N LEU A 35 4.67 -15.44 -9.45
CA LEU A 35 3.49 -15.87 -8.72
C LEU A 35 3.59 -15.58 -7.22
N ALA A 36 4.77 -15.83 -6.62
CA ALA A 36 4.99 -15.49 -5.22
C ALA A 36 4.92 -13.96 -5.01
N VAL A 37 5.56 -13.19 -5.89
CA VAL A 37 5.56 -11.73 -5.82
C VAL A 37 4.15 -11.15 -6.02
N SER A 38 3.38 -11.68 -6.96
CA SER A 38 2.02 -11.19 -7.22
C SER A 38 1.08 -11.44 -6.04
N LEU A 39 1.22 -12.58 -5.36
CA LEU A 39 0.41 -12.90 -4.18
C LEU A 39 0.72 -11.95 -3.03
N VAL A 40 2.01 -11.64 -2.80
CA VAL A 40 2.43 -10.67 -1.78
C VAL A 40 1.94 -9.25 -2.11
N LEU A 41 2.05 -8.82 -3.37
CA LEU A 41 1.56 -7.51 -3.77
C LEU A 41 0.05 -7.39 -3.61
N CYS A 42 -0.70 -8.43 -3.98
CA CYS A 42 -2.14 -8.46 -3.85
C CYS A 42 -2.59 -8.31 -2.38
N THR A 43 -1.96 -9.05 -1.45
CA THR A 43 -2.30 -8.95 -0.03
C THR A 43 -1.98 -7.57 0.54
N ILE A 44 -0.83 -6.99 0.17
CA ILE A 44 -0.47 -5.62 0.58
C ILE A 44 -1.50 -4.62 0.07
N SER A 45 -1.89 -4.69 -1.21
CA SER A 45 -2.88 -3.77 -1.78
C SER A 45 -4.22 -3.83 -1.05
N VAL A 46 -4.71 -5.04 -0.73
CA VAL A 46 -5.98 -5.20 0.01
C VAL A 46 -5.89 -4.61 1.41
N ILE A 47 -4.79 -4.86 2.13
CA ILE A 47 -4.57 -4.31 3.48
C ILE A 47 -4.49 -2.80 3.43
N ALA A 48 -3.77 -2.23 2.47
CA ALA A 48 -3.64 -0.79 2.30
C ALA A 48 -5.01 -0.12 2.09
N VAL A 49 -5.85 -0.65 1.20
CA VAL A 49 -7.20 -0.11 0.96
C VAL A 49 -8.09 -0.26 2.19
N LYS A 50 -8.00 -1.39 2.90
CA LYS A 50 -8.80 -1.60 4.12
C LYS A 50 -8.48 -0.56 5.19
N LEU A 51 -7.21 -0.38 5.51
CA LEU A 51 -6.78 0.51 6.60
C LEU A 51 -6.92 1.99 6.21
N LEU A 52 -6.48 2.37 5.01
CA LEU A 52 -6.44 3.78 4.61
C LEU A 52 -7.80 4.32 4.19
N HIS A 53 -8.62 3.51 3.53
CA HIS A 53 -9.91 3.96 3.00
C HIS A 53 -11.07 3.52 3.89
N ASN A 54 -11.28 2.20 4.04
CA ASN A 54 -12.50 1.69 4.66
C ASN A 54 -12.57 2.01 6.15
N ASP A 55 -11.51 1.72 6.89
CA ASP A 55 -11.51 1.88 8.34
C ASP A 55 -11.54 3.37 8.73
N ARG A 56 -10.84 4.24 7.98
CA ARG A 56 -10.94 5.70 8.15
C ARG A 56 -12.38 6.20 7.99
N ARG A 57 -13.08 5.78 6.92
CA ARG A 57 -14.48 6.20 6.71
C ARG A 57 -15.36 5.73 7.85
N LYS A 58 -15.27 4.47 8.24
CA LYS A 58 -16.06 3.92 9.36
C LYS A 58 -15.81 4.67 10.66
N ALA A 59 -14.55 4.97 10.97
CA ALA A 59 -14.18 5.75 12.14
C ALA A 59 -14.81 7.15 12.11
N ASN A 60 -14.73 7.85 10.98
CA ASN A 60 -15.32 9.20 10.84
C ASN A 60 -16.84 9.19 11.04
N TYR A 61 -17.56 8.21 10.47
CA TYR A 61 -19.01 8.08 10.70
C TYR A 61 -19.31 7.76 12.17
N ALA A 62 -18.56 6.84 12.78
CA ALA A 62 -18.74 6.48 14.18
C ALA A 62 -18.46 7.68 15.11
N GLU A 63 -17.43 8.47 14.83
CA GLU A 63 -17.09 9.67 15.58
C GLU A 63 -18.17 10.76 15.45
N TYR A 64 -18.69 10.96 14.24
CA TYR A 64 -19.78 11.91 14.00
C TYR A 64 -21.01 11.55 14.84
N TYR A 65 -21.48 10.30 14.75
CA TYR A 65 -22.69 9.87 15.44
C TYR A 65 -22.52 9.68 16.96
N LYS A 66 -21.29 9.65 17.47
CA LYS A 66 -21.05 9.48 18.92
C LYS A 66 -21.62 10.64 19.75
N ASN A 67 -21.53 11.86 19.25
CA ASN A 67 -21.98 13.07 19.93
C ASN A 67 -23.02 13.85 19.12
N TYR A 68 -23.61 13.22 18.09
CA TYR A 68 -24.56 13.88 17.22
C TYR A 68 -25.92 14.01 17.91
N ASP A 69 -26.32 15.24 18.17
CA ASP A 69 -27.68 15.59 18.59
C ASP A 69 -28.49 16.03 17.37
N ALA A 70 -29.50 15.24 17.03
CA ALA A 70 -30.36 15.46 15.87
C ALA A 70 -31.23 16.71 16.04
N ASP A 71 -31.70 17.00 17.26
CA ASP A 71 -32.59 18.13 17.53
C ASP A 71 -31.82 19.44 17.45
N ALA A 72 -30.59 19.47 18.00
CA ALA A 72 -29.72 20.64 17.87
C ALA A 72 -29.25 20.88 16.42
N ALA A 73 -29.09 19.82 15.62
CA ALA A 73 -28.80 19.95 14.19
C ALA A 73 -30.03 20.46 13.41
N PHE A 74 -31.22 19.94 13.73
CA PHE A 74 -32.48 20.38 13.15
C PHE A 74 -32.76 21.86 13.44
N GLU A 75 -32.65 22.29 14.70
CA GLU A 75 -32.87 23.69 15.07
C GLU A 75 -31.90 24.65 14.38
N ARG A 76 -30.64 24.23 14.17
CA ARG A 76 -29.69 25.02 13.38
C ARG A 76 -30.13 25.18 11.93
N MET A 77 -30.66 24.12 11.31
CA MET A 77 -31.14 24.15 9.93
C MET A 77 -32.48 24.89 9.79
N ARG A 78 -33.36 24.75 10.78
CA ARG A 78 -34.65 25.45 10.86
C ARG A 78 -34.46 26.96 10.96
N LYS A 79 -33.61 27.41 11.89
CA LYS A 79 -33.25 28.84 12.04
C LYS A 79 -32.54 29.42 10.82
N ALA A 80 -31.85 28.58 10.04
CA ALA A 80 -31.25 28.98 8.77
C ALA A 80 -32.29 29.11 7.63
N GLY A 81 -33.57 28.82 7.89
CA GLY A 81 -34.64 28.91 6.89
C GLY A 81 -34.53 27.86 5.79
N LEU A 82 -33.86 26.74 6.04
CA LEU A 82 -33.60 25.72 5.02
C LEU A 82 -34.81 24.80 4.76
N PHE A 83 -35.77 24.77 5.69
CA PHE A 83 -36.94 23.91 5.61
C PHE A 83 -38.17 24.67 5.13
N GLN A 84 -38.85 24.10 4.13
CA GLN A 84 -40.15 24.59 3.67
C GLN A 84 -41.29 24.20 4.63
N SER A 85 -41.13 23.10 5.36
CA SER A 85 -42.15 22.54 6.26
C SER A 85 -42.05 23.04 7.71
N ALA A 86 -40.92 23.64 8.08
CA ALA A 86 -40.68 24.18 9.42
C ALA A 86 -40.11 25.59 9.24
N SER A 87 -40.93 26.60 9.52
CA SER A 87 -40.56 28.01 9.43
C SER A 87 -39.47 28.33 10.47
N ALA A 88 -38.73 29.42 10.28
CA ALA A 88 -37.72 29.87 11.25
C ALA A 88 -38.34 30.64 12.44
N ASP A 89 -39.60 31.04 12.33
CA ASP A 89 -40.27 32.04 13.19
C ASP A 89 -41.29 31.44 14.19
N ASP A 90 -41.61 30.14 14.10
CA ASP A 90 -42.32 29.36 15.13
C ASP A 90 -41.37 28.91 16.27
#